data_AF-A0A9Q3CR63-F1
#
_entry.id   AF-A0A9Q3CR63-F1
#
_cell.length_a   1.000
_cell.length_b   1.000
_cell.length_c   1.000
_cell.angle_alpha   90.00
_cell.angle_beta   90.00
_cell.angle_gamma   90.00
#
_symmetry.space_group_name_H-M   'P 1'
#
loop_
_entity.id
_entity.type
_entity.pdbx_description
1 polymer ?
#
loop_
_entity_poly.entity_id
_entity_poly.type
_entity_poly.pdbx_seq_one_letter_code
_entity_poly.pdbx_strand_id
1 'polypeptide(L)'
;MKKGRVWMNWQKLNYTGHLQSYIDNTRKFLLDLQSVSVELALEILSYIILGKLGNDSSLTQVVEMITLNNNLLEKPDQVLLHLQEYANLQTTKVIPKDSPSVSALISSSDHKFKITHYCSNGLHNPKCTTHRKDQCYAENPHL
;
A
#
# COMPACT_ATOMS: atom_id res chain seq x y z
N MET A 1 -5.87 -33.09 -8.96
CA MET A 1 -7.18 -32.96 -8.29
C MET A 1 -8.30 -32.87 -9.35
N LYS A 2 -9.56 -33.21 -9.04
CA LYS A 2 -10.67 -33.05 -10.01
C LYS A 2 -11.10 -31.58 -10.10
N LYS A 3 -11.31 -31.04 -11.31
CA LYS A 3 -11.70 -29.62 -11.57
C LYS A 3 -12.82 -29.13 -10.64
N GLY A 4 -13.90 -29.91 -10.56
CA GLY A 4 -15.05 -29.58 -9.72
C GLY A 4 -14.73 -29.48 -8.22
N ARG A 5 -13.77 -30.26 -7.70
CA ARG A 5 -13.39 -30.17 -6.28
C ARG A 5 -12.67 -28.85 -5.98
N VAL A 6 -11.73 -28.46 -6.85
CA VAL A 6 -10.99 -27.20 -6.71
C VAL A 6 -11.96 -26.02 -6.78
N TRP A 7 -12.85 -26.04 -7.78
CA TRP A 7 -13.90 -25.03 -7.91
C TRP A 7 -14.78 -24.92 -6.67
N MET A 8 -15.33 -26.04 -6.18
CA MET A 8 -16.22 -26.03 -5.01
C MET A 8 -15.49 -25.61 -3.73
N ASN A 9 -14.19 -25.88 -3.61
CA ASN A 9 -13.39 -25.38 -2.50
C ASN A 9 -13.19 -23.86 -2.60
N TRP A 10 -12.92 -23.32 -3.80
CA TRP A 10 -12.82 -21.88 -4.00
C TRP A 10 -14.15 -21.16 -3.75
N GLN A 11 -15.27 -21.76 -4.17
CA GLN A 11 -16.59 -21.19 -3.91
C GLN A 11 -16.88 -21.02 -2.42
N LYS A 12 -16.37 -21.91 -1.56
CA LYS A 12 -16.49 -21.82 -0.10
C LYS A 12 -15.60 -20.76 0.54
N LEU A 13 -14.61 -20.21 -0.19
CA LEU A 13 -13.80 -19.10 0.32
C LEU A 13 -14.70 -17.90 0.56
N ASN A 14 -14.76 -17.45 1.80
CA ASN A 14 -15.47 -16.25 2.23
C ASN A 14 -14.49 -15.30 2.90
N TYR A 15 -14.79 -14.00 2.82
CA TYR A 15 -14.08 -13.01 3.61
C TYR A 15 -14.47 -13.12 5.08
N THR A 16 -13.48 -13.09 5.98
CA THR A 16 -13.66 -13.27 7.43
C THR A 16 -13.11 -12.10 8.25
N GLY A 17 -13.03 -10.89 7.66
CA GLY A 17 -12.46 -9.71 8.31
C GLY A 17 -10.94 -9.55 8.21
N HIS A 18 -10.23 -10.52 7.62
CA HIS A 18 -8.77 -10.47 7.44
C HIS A 18 -8.39 -10.39 5.96
N LEU A 19 -8.15 -9.17 5.47
CA LEU A 19 -7.91 -8.91 4.05
C LEU A 19 -6.64 -9.59 3.52
N GLN A 20 -5.55 -9.59 4.29
CA GLN A 20 -4.33 -10.29 3.88
C GLN A 20 -4.57 -11.79 3.69
N SER A 21 -5.22 -12.44 4.65
CA SER A 21 -5.53 -13.87 4.58
C SER A 21 -6.44 -14.20 3.39
N TYR A 22 -7.39 -13.33 3.09
CA TYR A 22 -8.25 -13.47 1.92
C TYR A 22 -7.44 -13.38 0.61
N ILE A 23 -6.56 -12.38 0.48
CA ILE A 23 -5.69 -12.20 -0.69
C ILE A 23 -4.81 -13.44 -0.89
N ASP A 24 -4.13 -13.90 0.16
CA ASP A 24 -3.21 -15.04 0.08
C ASP A 24 -3.93 -16.35 -0.27
N ASN A 25 -5.11 -16.57 0.30
CA ASN A 25 -5.93 -17.73 -0.05
C ASN A 25 -6.44 -17.65 -1.49
N THR A 26 -6.82 -16.46 -1.96
CA THR A 26 -7.26 -16.27 -3.34
C THR A 26 -6.14 -16.56 -4.33
N ARG A 27 -4.91 -16.09 -4.07
CA ARG A 27 -3.73 -16.42 -4.90
C ARG A 27 -3.51 -17.93 -4.99
N LYS A 28 -3.61 -18.65 -3.87
CA LYS A 28 -3.51 -20.12 -3.85
C LYS A 28 -4.58 -20.77 -4.73
N PHE A 29 -5.83 -20.33 -4.62
CA PHE A 29 -6.91 -20.88 -5.44
C PHE A 29 -6.77 -20.57 -6.93
N LEU A 30 -6.27 -19.39 -7.31
CA LEU A 30 -5.99 -19.08 -8.72
C LEU A 30 -4.94 -20.03 -9.30
N LEU A 31 -3.87 -20.32 -8.55
CA LEU A 31 -2.86 -21.31 -8.94
C LEU A 31 -3.45 -22.72 -9.04
N ASP A 32 -4.30 -23.11 -8.07
CA ASP A 32 -4.95 -24.42 -8.11
C ASP A 32 -5.87 -24.54 -9.34
N LEU A 33 -6.66 -23.50 -9.66
CA LEU A 33 -7.54 -23.47 -10.83
C LEU A 33 -6.75 -23.56 -12.14
N GLN A 34 -5.62 -22.86 -12.22
CA GLN A 34 -4.70 -22.96 -13.35
C GLN A 34 -4.13 -24.38 -13.48
N SER A 35 -3.75 -25.01 -12.37
CA SER A 35 -3.19 -26.37 -12.36
C SER A 35 -4.17 -27.45 -12.86
N VAL A 36 -5.48 -27.21 -12.69
CA VAL A 36 -6.54 -28.12 -13.18
C VAL A 36 -7.18 -27.63 -14.48
N SER A 37 -6.61 -26.61 -15.14
CA SER A 37 -7.09 -26.02 -16.40
C SER A 37 -8.60 -25.72 -16.37
N VAL A 38 -9.06 -25.04 -15.31
CA VAL A 38 -10.41 -24.46 -15.30
C VAL A 38 -10.35 -23.16 -16.09
N GLU A 39 -11.02 -23.13 -17.25
CA GLU A 39 -11.04 -21.98 -18.14
C GLU A 39 -12.23 -21.08 -17.76
N LEU A 40 -11.91 -19.96 -17.13
CA LEU A 40 -12.82 -18.83 -16.96
C LEU A 40 -12.17 -17.58 -17.53
N ALA A 41 -12.99 -16.66 -18.05
CA ALA A 41 -12.50 -15.34 -18.41
C ALA A 41 -11.91 -14.66 -17.17
N LEU A 42 -10.72 -14.08 -17.33
CA LEU A 42 -9.98 -13.42 -16.23
C LEU A 42 -10.80 -12.31 -15.58
N GLU A 43 -11.56 -11.57 -16.39
CA GLU A 43 -12.48 -10.53 -15.90
C GLU A 43 -13.57 -11.10 -14.98
N ILE A 44 -14.13 -12.27 -15.31
CA ILE A 44 -15.12 -12.94 -14.47
C ILE A 44 -14.50 -13.35 -13.13
N LEU A 45 -13.25 -13.84 -13.14
CA LEU A 45 -12.53 -14.13 -11.90
C LEU A 45 -12.34 -12.86 -11.05
N SER A 46 -12.04 -11.71 -11.66
CA SER A 46 -11.95 -10.41 -10.99
C SER A 46 -13.26 -10.04 -10.29
N TYR A 47 -14.41 -10.15 -10.97
CA TYR A 47 -15.71 -9.88 -10.35
C TYR A 47 -16.05 -10.86 -9.23
N ILE A 48 -15.69 -12.15 -9.36
CA ILE A 48 -15.92 -13.14 -8.29
C ILE A 48 -15.11 -12.79 -7.04
N ILE A 49 -13.86 -12.33 -7.21
CA ILE A 49 -13.01 -11.88 -6.09
C ILE A 49 -13.67 -10.70 -5.37
N LEU A 50 -14.02 -9.65 -6.11
CA LEU A 50 -14.67 -8.47 -5.54
C LEU A 50 -16.04 -8.79 -4.90
N GLY A 51 -16.85 -9.62 -5.54
CA GLY A 51 -18.16 -10.04 -5.03
C GLY A 51 -18.08 -10.76 -3.69
N LYS A 52 -17.00 -11.51 -3.44
CA LYS A 52 -16.74 -12.16 -2.14
C LYS A 52 -16.39 -11.16 -1.03
N LEU A 53 -15.96 -9.95 -1.37
CA LEU A 53 -15.67 -8.86 -0.43
C LEU A 53 -16.85 -7.90 -0.24
N GLY A 54 -17.73 -7.78 -1.23
CA GLY A 54 -18.81 -6.77 -1.26
C GLY A 54 -19.83 -6.86 -0.12
N ASN A 55 -19.88 -7.96 0.63
CA ASN A 55 -20.73 -8.09 1.82
C ASN A 55 -20.18 -7.36 3.05
N ASP A 56 -18.91 -6.95 3.04
CA ASP A 56 -18.29 -6.26 4.16
C ASP A 56 -18.26 -4.75 3.93
N SER A 57 -19.02 -4.02 4.75
CA SER A 57 -19.13 -2.56 4.67
C SER A 57 -17.79 -1.81 4.83
N SER A 58 -16.79 -2.40 5.49
CA SER A 58 -15.47 -1.78 5.66
C SER A 58 -14.63 -1.80 4.38
N LEU A 59 -15.02 -2.62 3.40
CA LEU A 59 -14.35 -2.78 2.11
C LEU A 59 -15.13 -2.17 0.95
N THR A 60 -16.35 -1.68 1.16
CA THR A 60 -17.21 -1.12 0.11
C THR A 60 -16.47 -0.09 -0.75
N GLN A 61 -15.77 0.85 -0.12
CA GLN A 61 -15.06 1.91 -0.84
C GLN A 61 -13.98 1.37 -1.80
N VAL A 62 -13.17 0.40 -1.35
CA VAL A 62 -12.11 -0.17 -2.20
C VAL A 62 -12.70 -1.06 -3.29
N VAL A 63 -13.77 -1.81 -2.98
CA VAL A 63 -14.47 -2.65 -3.95
C VAL A 63 -15.10 -1.80 -5.06
N GLU A 64 -15.78 -0.72 -4.71
CA GLU A 64 -16.39 0.21 -5.69
C GLU A 64 -15.32 0.89 -6.54
N MET A 65 -14.24 1.38 -5.93
CA MET A 65 -13.14 2.02 -6.65
C MET A 65 -12.54 1.09 -7.71
N ILE A 66 -12.28 -0.17 -7.37
CA ILE A 66 -11.75 -1.16 -8.32
C ILE A 66 -12.79 -1.48 -9.40
N THR A 67 -14.06 -1.65 -9.01
CA THR A 67 -15.15 -2.01 -9.94
C THR A 67 -15.41 -0.91 -10.98
N LEU A 68 -15.27 0.36 -10.60
CA LEU A 68 -15.47 1.50 -11.49
C LEU A 68 -14.30 1.74 -12.46
N ASN A 69 -13.16 1.07 -12.25
CA ASN A 69 -11.99 1.19 -13.10
C ASN A 69 -11.75 -0.12 -13.88
N ASN A 70 -12.36 -0.21 -15.06
CA ASN A 70 -12.31 -1.41 -15.92
C ASN A 70 -10.89 -1.94 -16.18
N ASN A 71 -9.89 -1.06 -16.23
CA ASN A 71 -8.49 -1.46 -16.46
C ASN A 71 -7.93 -2.32 -15.32
N LEU A 72 -8.52 -2.24 -14.12
CA LEU A 72 -8.11 -3.04 -12.95
C LEU A 72 -8.77 -4.42 -12.93
N LEU A 73 -9.81 -4.63 -13.75
CA LEU A 73 -10.60 -5.85 -13.79
C LEU A 73 -10.10 -6.85 -14.84
N GLU A 74 -9.23 -6.42 -15.76
CA GLU A 74 -8.69 -7.28 -16.84
C GLU A 74 -8.04 -8.56 -16.31
N LYS A 75 -7.35 -8.45 -15.16
CA LYS A 75 -6.61 -9.57 -14.55
C LYS A 75 -6.86 -9.66 -13.04
N PRO A 76 -7.15 -10.85 -12.50
CA PRO A 76 -7.30 -11.09 -11.07
C PRO A 76 -6.10 -10.61 -10.25
N ASP A 77 -4.89 -10.74 -10.78
CA ASP A 77 -3.66 -10.31 -10.10
C ASP A 77 -3.61 -8.80 -9.86
N GLN A 78 -4.18 -7.99 -10.77
CA GLN A 78 -4.26 -6.53 -10.61
C GLN A 78 -5.24 -6.16 -9.48
N VAL A 79 -6.40 -6.81 -9.44
CA VAL A 79 -7.35 -6.67 -8.33
C VAL A 79 -6.68 -7.01 -7.00
N LEU A 80 -6.00 -8.15 -6.92
CA LEU A 80 -5.32 -8.58 -5.70
C LEU A 80 -4.16 -7.65 -5.31
N LEU A 81 -3.47 -7.06 -6.27
CA LEU A 81 -2.44 -6.05 -6.01
C LEU A 81 -3.04 -4.78 -5.39
N HIS A 82 -4.14 -4.27 -5.92
CA HIS A 82 -4.80 -3.07 -5.38
C HIS A 82 -5.39 -3.33 -3.99
N LEU A 83 -5.96 -4.52 -3.75
CA LEU A 83 -6.41 -4.92 -2.41
C LEU A 83 -5.23 -5.01 -1.42
N GLN A 84 -4.06 -5.47 -1.88
CA GLN A 84 -2.84 -5.52 -1.06
C GLN A 84 -2.35 -4.11 -0.71
N GLU A 85 -2.33 -3.20 -1.68
CA GLU A 85 -1.98 -1.79 -1.46
C GLU A 85 -2.92 -1.15 -0.44
N TYR A 86 -4.23 -1.39 -0.56
CA TYR A 86 -5.21 -0.94 0.42
C TYR A 86 -4.93 -1.49 1.82
N ALA A 87 -4.68 -2.80 1.96
CA ALA A 87 -4.35 -3.42 3.25
C ALA A 87 -3.10 -2.78 3.90
N ASN A 88 -2.08 -2.49 3.09
CA ASN A 88 -0.85 -1.85 3.56
C ASN A 88 -1.11 -0.43 4.03
N LEU A 89 -1.91 0.35 3.29
CA LEU A 89 -2.28 1.73 3.66
C LEU A 89 -3.09 1.79 4.96
N GLN A 90 -3.97 0.81 5.22
CA GLN A 90 -4.68 0.73 6.49
C GLN A 90 -3.71 0.46 7.65
N THR A 91 -2.68 -0.37 7.42
CA THR A 91 -1.68 -0.71 8.45
C THR A 91 -0.78 0.48 8.78
N THR A 92 -0.38 1.29 7.78
CA THR A 92 0.48 2.46 8.00
C THR A 92 -0.24 3.61 8.71
N LYS A 93 -1.57 3.75 8.52
CA LYS A 93 -2.39 4.72 9.28
C LYS A 93 -2.50 4.40 10.78
N VAL A 94 -2.24 3.15 11.18
CA VAL A 94 -2.35 2.67 12.56
C VAL A 94 -1.01 2.74 13.31
N ILE A 95 0.10 3.08 12.64
CA ILE A 95 1.38 3.32 13.34
C ILE A 95 1.23 4.58 14.20
N PRO A 96 1.37 4.49 15.54
CA PRO A 96 1.35 5.66 16.41
C PRO A 96 2.42 6.67 15.99
N LYS A 97 2.13 7.97 16.15
CA LYS A 97 3.01 9.11 15.81
C LYS A 97 4.42 9.08 16.44
N ASP A 98 4.77 8.08 17.23
CA ASP A 98 5.97 8.03 18.07
C ASP A 98 6.89 6.83 17.74
N SER A 99 7.13 6.53 16.47
CA SER A 99 8.18 5.56 16.09
C SER A 99 8.97 6.05 14.88
N PRO A 100 10.29 6.31 15.04
CA PRO A 100 11.12 6.81 13.95
C PRO A 100 11.53 5.63 13.05
N SER A 101 10.62 5.23 12.16
CA SER A 101 11.00 4.35 11.05
C SER A 101 11.46 5.21 9.88
N VAL A 102 12.79 5.26 9.69
CA VAL A 102 13.43 5.91 8.55
C VAL A 102 13.16 5.04 7.32
N SER A 103 12.07 5.34 6.62
CA SER A 103 11.84 4.88 5.25
C SER A 103 11.52 6.10 4.40
N ALA A 104 12.55 6.61 3.72
CA ALA A 104 12.40 7.72 2.79
C ALA A 104 11.77 7.20 1.50
N LEU A 105 10.49 7.54 1.28
CA LEU A 105 9.88 7.53 -0.05
C LEU A 105 10.00 8.96 -0.61
N ILE A 106 10.78 9.10 -1.69
CA ILE A 106 10.97 10.36 -2.40
C ILE A 106 9.69 10.61 -3.21
N SER A 107 8.78 11.43 -2.68
CA SER A 107 7.63 11.91 -3.43
C SER A 107 8.05 13.14 -4.24
N SER A 108 7.96 13.04 -5.57
CA SER A 108 8.10 14.16 -6.50
C SER A 108 6.95 15.16 -6.27
N SER A 109 7.22 16.16 -5.44
CA SER A 109 6.36 17.34 -5.30
C SER A 109 7.23 18.56 -5.60
N ASP A 110 6.72 19.46 -6.46
CA ASP A 110 7.30 20.76 -6.83
C ASP A 110 7.36 21.77 -5.66
N HIS A 111 7.76 21.31 -4.48
CA HIS A 111 8.15 22.16 -3.39
C HIS A 111 9.60 22.55 -3.62
N LYS A 112 9.84 23.85 -3.88
CA LYS A 112 11.18 24.44 -3.87
C LYS A 112 11.78 24.19 -2.48
N PHE A 113 12.52 23.10 -2.33
CA PHE A 113 13.27 22.80 -1.12
C PHE A 113 14.24 23.97 -0.89
N LYS A 114 13.95 24.80 0.11
CA LYS A 114 14.93 25.76 0.61
C LYS A 114 16.02 24.92 1.29
N ILE A 115 17.16 24.80 0.63
CA ILE A 115 18.35 24.17 1.20
C ILE A 115 18.81 25.09 2.34
N THR A 116 18.49 24.72 3.58
CA THR A 116 18.93 25.44 4.77
C THR A 116 20.36 25.03 5.09
N HIS A 117 21.29 25.98 5.02
CA HIS A 117 22.68 25.76 5.40
C HIS A 117 22.84 25.90 6.92
N TYR A 118 23.13 24.79 7.60
CA TYR A 118 23.37 24.75 9.04
C TYR A 118 24.85 25.05 9.37
N CYS A 119 25.05 25.60 10.57
CA CYS A 119 26.37 25.75 11.19
C CYS A 119 26.67 24.49 12.03
N SER A 120 27.89 23.98 11.97
CA SER A 120 28.28 22.75 12.67
C SER A 120 29.76 22.80 13.07
N ASN A 121 30.16 21.88 13.96
CA ASN A 121 31.56 21.69 14.39
C ASN A 121 32.24 22.94 14.94
N GLY A 122 31.53 23.75 15.72
CA GLY A 122 32.13 24.93 16.32
C GLY A 122 32.26 26.15 15.38
N LEU A 123 31.77 26.06 14.15
CA LEU A 123 32.02 27.07 13.11
C LEU A 123 30.72 27.57 12.46
N HIS A 124 30.62 28.89 12.31
CA HIS A 124 29.55 29.50 11.54
C HIS A 124 29.70 29.22 10.05
N ASN A 125 28.63 28.79 9.40
CA ASN A 125 28.55 28.61 7.96
C ASN A 125 28.19 29.95 7.30
N PRO A 126 29.06 30.56 6.48
CA PRO A 126 28.80 31.86 5.86
C PRO A 126 27.58 31.89 4.92
N LYS A 127 27.09 30.72 4.49
CA LYS A 127 25.89 30.59 3.66
C LYS A 127 24.61 30.40 4.50
N CYS A 128 24.74 30.39 5.82
CA CYS A 128 23.61 30.35 6.75
C CYS A 128 22.90 31.70 6.72
N THR A 129 21.62 31.71 6.36
CA THR A 129 20.80 32.92 6.29
C THR A 129 19.92 33.11 7.52
N THR A 130 19.92 32.15 8.45
CA THR A 130 19.02 32.14 9.62
C THR A 130 19.54 32.96 10.80
N HIS A 131 20.85 33.21 10.87
CA HIS A 131 21.48 34.03 11.91
C HIS A 131 22.81 34.61 11.40
N ARG A 132 23.31 35.65 12.04
CA ARG A 132 24.62 36.26 11.74
C ARG A 132 25.73 35.59 12.55
N LYS A 133 26.99 35.72 12.12
CA LYS A 133 28.15 35.06 12.73
C LYS A 133 28.30 35.35 14.23
N ASP A 134 28.06 36.58 14.64
CA ASP A 134 28.07 37.06 16.02
C ASP A 134 26.98 36.44 16.90
N GLN A 135 25.95 35.85 16.29
CA GLN A 135 24.84 35.18 16.95
C GLN A 135 24.86 33.65 16.74
N CYS A 136 25.96 33.13 16.21
CA CYS A 136 26.09 31.71 15.91
C CYS A 136 26.37 30.92 17.19
N TYR A 137 25.36 30.19 17.66
CA TYR A 137 25.48 29.31 18.83
C TYR A 137 26.58 28.23 18.66
N ALA A 138 26.84 27.79 17.42
CA ALA A 138 27.92 26.84 17.18
C ALA A 138 29.30 27.44 17.46
N GLU A 139 29.52 28.73 17.18
CA GLU A 139 30.82 29.40 17.42
C GLU A 139 30.91 30.01 18.82
N ASN A 140 29.77 30.48 19.36
CA ASN A 140 29.67 31.09 20.68
C ASN A 140 28.56 30.40 21.48
N PRO A 141 28.83 29.25 22.15
CA PRO A 141 27.82 28.45 22.85
C PRO A 141 27.27 29.08 24.15
N HIS A 142 27.76 30.27 24.49
CA HIS A 142 27.38 31.04 25.68
C HIS A 142 26.39 32.17 25.37
N LEU A 143 25.90 32.23 24.13
CA LEU A 143 24.80 33.10 23.69
C LEU A 143 23.43 32.53 24.02
#